data_AF-A0A520D153-F1
#
_entry.id   AF-A0A520D153-F1
#
_cell.length_a   1.000
_cell.length_b   1.000
_cell.length_c   1.000
_cell.angle_alpha   90.00
_cell.angle_beta   90.00
_cell.angle_gamma   90.00
#
_symmetry.space_group_name_H-M   'P 1'
#
loop_
_entity.id
_entity.type
_entity.pdbx_description
1 polymer ?
#
loop_
_entity_poly.entity_id
_entity_poly.type
_entity_poly.pdbx_seq_one_letter_code
_entity_poly.pdbx_strand_id
1 'polypeptide(L)'
;MKKITKNLLIAAIGISALSFNACKGGNKDKDKTDTVAVDTPATTPVVVSTDDELTTKAKDATKDFPGVTATVANGEITLTGDIKRDKLQALMQSVNALHAKKINNQLTIKD
;
A
#
# COMPACT_ATOMS: atom_id res chain seq x y z
N MET A 1 -43.19 -23.46 11.35
CA MET A 1 -42.56 -24.62 12.02
C MET A 1 -41.52 -25.22 11.07
N LYS A 2 -40.27 -25.45 11.55
CA LYS A 2 -39.25 -26.41 11.03
C LYS A 2 -38.79 -26.24 9.56
N LYS A 3 -37.51 -26.15 9.14
CA LYS A 3 -36.17 -26.60 9.63
C LYS A 3 -35.11 -25.75 8.87
N ILE A 4 -34.06 -25.14 9.45
CA ILE A 4 -32.79 -25.65 10.05
C ILE A 4 -32.02 -26.64 9.16
N THR A 5 -30.92 -26.18 8.55
CA THR A 5 -29.66 -26.92 8.23
C THR A 5 -28.61 -25.86 7.86
N LYS A 6 -27.87 -25.25 8.80
CA LYS A 6 -26.59 -25.69 9.40
C LYS A 6 -25.64 -26.37 8.41
N ASN A 7 -24.92 -25.54 7.64
CA ASN A 7 -23.70 -25.97 6.96
C ASN A 7 -22.58 -26.10 7.98
N LEU A 8 -21.99 -27.29 7.90
CA LEU A 8 -21.13 -28.00 8.81
C LEU A 8 -19.66 -27.61 8.61
N LEU A 9 -18.97 -27.42 9.73
CA LEU A 9 -17.54 -27.61 9.99
C LEU A 9 -16.68 -28.12 8.83
N ILE A 10 -15.71 -27.31 8.40
CA ILE A 10 -14.50 -27.80 7.72
C ILE A 10 -13.38 -27.83 8.76
N ALA A 11 -12.90 -29.04 9.00
CA ALA A 11 -11.87 -29.42 9.95
C ALA A 11 -10.45 -29.18 9.42
N ALA A 12 -9.53 -29.20 10.38
CA ALA A 12 -8.12 -28.85 10.33
C ALA A 12 -7.24 -29.66 9.36
N ILE A 13 -6.24 -28.97 8.80
CA ILE A 13 -4.94 -29.48 8.35
C ILE A 13 -3.96 -28.34 8.69
N GLY A 14 -3.08 -28.40 9.69
CA GLY A 14 -2.08 -29.44 9.90
C GLY A 14 -0.80 -29.09 9.12
N ILE A 15 -0.18 -27.93 9.36
CA ILE A 15 1.15 -27.62 8.84
C ILE A 15 2.17 -27.95 9.92
N SER A 16 2.53 -29.23 9.91
CA SER A 16 3.70 -29.78 10.58
C SER A 16 4.98 -29.15 10.04
N ALA A 17 5.98 -29.17 10.90
CA ALA A 17 7.31 -28.59 10.82
C ALA A 17 8.16 -28.93 9.58
N LEU A 18 9.36 -28.32 9.57
CA LEU A 18 10.56 -28.48 8.72
C LEU A 18 10.73 -27.26 7.77
N SER A 19 11.64 -26.32 8.03
CA SER A 19 13.08 -26.59 7.98
C SER A 19 13.89 -25.49 8.67
N PHE A 20 14.68 -25.85 9.67
CA PHE A 20 15.82 -25.04 10.13
C PHE A 20 17.01 -25.39 9.23
N ASN A 21 17.40 -24.48 8.33
CA ASN A 21 18.61 -24.63 7.55
C ASN A 21 19.76 -23.92 8.28
N ALA A 22 20.67 -24.72 8.81
CA ALA A 22 21.96 -24.29 9.31
C ALA A 22 22.90 -24.04 8.12
N CYS A 23 23.48 -22.84 8.01
CA CYS A 23 24.73 -22.63 7.28
C CYS A 23 25.55 -21.49 7.88
N LYS A 24 26.77 -21.87 8.27
CA LYS A 24 27.84 -21.06 8.81
C LYS A 24 28.84 -20.79 7.68
N GLY A 25 29.22 -19.53 7.46
CA GLY A 25 30.28 -19.18 6.51
C GLY A 25 30.37 -17.67 6.32
N GLY A 26 31.47 -17.06 6.77
CA GLY A 26 31.75 -15.64 6.52
C GLY A 26 32.48 -15.43 5.19
N ASN A 27 32.52 -14.18 4.71
CA ASN A 27 33.75 -13.42 4.44
C ASN A 27 33.42 -11.97 4.01
N LYS A 28 34.40 -11.09 4.23
CA LYS A 28 34.54 -9.72 3.69
C LYS A 28 34.79 -9.78 2.18
N ASP A 29 34.38 -8.77 1.41
CA ASP A 29 35.18 -7.62 0.94
C ASP A 29 34.46 -6.90 -0.24
N LYS A 30 34.78 -5.60 -0.38
CA LYS A 30 34.69 -4.62 -1.49
C LYS A 30 34.24 -5.12 -2.89
N ASP A 31 33.58 -4.37 -3.77
CA ASP A 31 33.93 -3.05 -4.32
C ASP A 31 32.82 -2.58 -5.30
N LYS A 32 32.85 -1.29 -5.60
CA LYS A 32 31.98 -0.48 -6.47
C LYS A 32 32.14 -0.84 -7.96
N THR A 33 31.06 -0.76 -8.78
CA THR A 33 31.01 -0.17 -10.16
C THR A 33 29.80 -0.68 -10.97
N ASP A 34 28.90 0.26 -11.24
CA ASP A 34 28.13 0.57 -12.48
C ASP A 34 27.32 -0.50 -13.26
N THR A 35 26.19 0.02 -13.78
CA THR A 35 25.38 -0.46 -14.92
C THR A 35 24.17 -1.36 -14.64
N VAL A 36 23.01 -0.68 -14.56
CA VAL A 36 21.69 -1.01 -15.15
C VAL A 36 21.26 -2.49 -15.11
N ALA A 37 20.49 -2.83 -14.08
CA ALA A 37 19.45 -3.85 -14.14
C ALA A 37 18.33 -3.50 -13.14
N VAL A 38 17.16 -4.04 -13.41
CA VAL A 38 15.90 -3.83 -12.70
C VAL A 38 16.02 -4.28 -11.25
N ASP A 39 16.20 -3.33 -10.34
CA ASP A 39 16.24 -3.61 -8.90
C ASP A 39 14.97 -3.08 -8.24
N THR A 40 14.05 -4.01 -7.98
CA THR A 40 13.05 -3.91 -6.92
C THR A 40 13.68 -4.41 -5.62
N PRO A 41 14.10 -3.50 -4.73
CA PRO A 41 14.04 -3.76 -3.29
C PRO A 41 13.49 -2.50 -2.58
N ALA A 42 12.64 -2.58 -1.56
CA ALA A 42 12.65 -3.52 -0.48
C ALA A 42 11.26 -3.55 0.17
N THR A 43 10.83 -4.75 0.55
CA THR A 43 9.81 -4.99 1.56
C THR A 43 10.26 -4.39 2.88
N THR A 44 9.95 -3.11 3.09
CA THR A 44 9.92 -2.47 4.40
C THR A 44 8.73 -2.99 5.21
N PRO A 45 8.87 -3.09 6.54
CA PRO A 45 8.08 -3.97 7.38
C PRO A 45 6.60 -3.63 7.27
N VAL A 46 5.77 -4.66 7.10
CA VAL A 46 4.33 -4.61 7.27
C VAL A 46 4.07 -4.31 8.75
N VAL A 47 4.17 -3.03 9.10
CA VAL A 47 3.46 -2.51 10.25
C VAL A 47 2.02 -2.50 9.78
N VAL A 48 1.18 -3.37 10.34
CA VAL A 48 -0.27 -3.29 10.18
C VAL A 48 -0.71 -1.98 10.83
N SER A 49 -0.48 -0.91 10.10
CA SER A 49 -0.68 0.48 10.49
C SER A 49 -1.90 0.96 9.74
N THR A 50 -2.67 1.85 10.37
CA THR A 50 -3.72 2.63 9.72
C THR A 50 -3.27 3.22 8.36
N ASP A 51 -1.98 3.46 8.18
CA ASP A 51 -1.37 3.85 6.92
C ASP A 51 -1.59 2.88 5.75
N ASP A 52 -1.66 1.56 5.95
CA ASP A 52 -1.93 0.59 4.86
C ASP A 52 -3.37 0.71 4.34
N GLU A 53 -4.34 0.89 5.25
CA GLU A 53 -5.73 1.14 4.89
C GLU A 53 -5.89 2.48 4.18
N LEU A 54 -5.26 3.54 4.71
CA LEU A 54 -5.23 4.86 4.08
C LEU A 54 -4.55 4.80 2.72
N THR A 55 -3.45 4.07 2.57
CA THR A 55 -2.74 3.89 1.30
C THR A 55 -3.62 3.19 0.28
N THR A 56 -4.30 2.12 0.68
CA THR A 56 -5.20 1.37 -0.19
C THR A 56 -6.36 2.25 -0.65
N LYS A 57 -7.00 2.98 0.27
CA LYS A 57 -8.10 3.88 -0.07
C LYS A 57 -7.65 5.11 -0.85
N ALA A 58 -6.48 5.66 -0.57
CA ALA A 58 -5.92 6.78 -1.33
C ALA A 58 -5.61 6.35 -2.77
N LYS A 59 -5.03 5.16 -2.97
CA LYS A 59 -4.86 4.56 -4.30
C LYS A 59 -6.20 4.41 -5.01
N ASP A 60 -7.21 3.86 -4.33
CA ASP A 60 -8.55 3.71 -4.88
C ASP A 60 -9.18 5.05 -5.28
N ALA A 61 -9.03 6.08 -4.44
CA ALA A 61 -9.51 7.43 -4.73
C ALA A 61 -8.77 8.10 -5.90
N THR A 62 -7.49 7.77 -6.13
CA THR A 62 -6.69 8.36 -7.22
C THR A 62 -6.76 7.62 -8.55
N LYS A 63 -7.26 6.37 -8.58
CA LYS A 63 -7.28 5.55 -9.81
C LYS A 63 -8.12 6.18 -10.94
N ASP A 64 -9.14 6.95 -10.60
CA ASP A 64 -10.02 7.66 -11.53
C ASP A 64 -9.44 8.99 -12.04
N PHE A 65 -8.24 9.36 -11.55
CA PHE A 65 -7.56 10.62 -11.83
C PHE A 65 -6.17 10.36 -12.42
N PRO A 66 -6.06 10.12 -13.74
CA PRO A 66 -4.76 9.90 -14.37
C PRO A 66 -3.88 11.14 -14.21
N GLY A 67 -2.65 10.94 -13.72
CA GLY A 67 -1.70 12.02 -13.44
C GLY A 67 -1.66 12.47 -11.98
N VAL A 68 -2.53 11.95 -11.11
CA VAL A 68 -2.49 12.19 -9.66
C VAL A 68 -1.86 11.00 -8.94
N THR A 69 -0.91 11.29 -8.05
CA THR A 69 -0.29 10.30 -7.16
C THR A 69 -0.57 10.65 -5.71
N ALA A 70 -1.07 9.70 -4.94
CA ALA A 70 -1.22 9.81 -3.49
C ALA A 70 -0.15 8.98 -2.76
N THR A 71 0.54 9.60 -1.81
CA THR A 71 1.50 8.95 -0.91
C THR A 71 1.01 9.14 0.52
N VAL A 72 1.01 8.08 1.33
CA VAL A 72 0.61 8.14 2.74
C VAL A 72 1.83 7.88 3.62
N ALA A 73 2.04 8.74 4.61
CA ALA A 73 3.09 8.56 5.59
C ALA A 73 2.65 9.12 6.94
N ASN A 74 2.74 8.31 8.01
CA ASN A 74 2.41 8.71 9.38
C ASN A 74 1.00 9.32 9.53
N GLY A 75 0.03 8.81 8.77
CA GLY A 75 -1.35 9.31 8.73
C GLY A 75 -1.55 10.59 7.92
N GLU A 76 -0.53 11.08 7.20
CA GLU A 76 -0.61 12.23 6.30
C GLU A 76 -0.69 11.77 4.85
N ILE A 77 -1.67 12.29 4.09
CA ILE A 77 -1.81 12.02 2.66
C ILE A 77 -1.20 13.18 1.87
N THR A 78 -0.22 12.88 1.02
CA THR A 78 0.38 13.84 0.09
C THR A 78 -0.09 13.53 -1.33
N LEU A 79 -0.70 14.51 -1.99
CA LEU A 79 -1.20 14.43 -3.36
C LEU A 79 -0.30 15.25 -4.28
N THR A 80 0.16 14.65 -5.39
CA THR A 80 1.06 15.29 -6.35
C THR A 80 0.66 14.98 -7.79
N GLY A 81 1.04 15.87 -8.70
CA GLY A 81 0.82 15.72 -10.14
C GLY A 81 -0.16 16.73 -10.71
N ASP A 82 -0.79 16.38 -11.83
CA ASP A 82 -1.65 17.26 -12.61
C ASP A 82 -3.11 16.82 -12.54
N ILE A 83 -4.03 17.78 -12.38
CA ILE A 83 -5.47 17.49 -12.33
C ILE A 83 -6.29 18.58 -13.02
N LYS A 84 -7.41 18.19 -13.62
CA LYS A 84 -8.40 19.14 -14.15
C LYS A 84 -9.23 19.79 -13.06
N ARG A 85 -9.62 21.05 -13.25
CA ARG A 85 -10.45 21.81 -12.28
C ARG A 85 -11.76 21.07 -11.93
N ASP A 86 -12.42 20.45 -12.91
CA ASP A 86 -13.68 19.71 -12.71
C ASP A 86 -13.52 18.46 -11.84
N LYS A 87 -12.29 17.92 -11.79
CA LYS A 87 -11.95 16.67 -11.11
C LYS A 87 -11.36 16.91 -9.72
N LEU A 88 -10.76 18.07 -9.49
CA LEU A 88 -10.17 18.47 -8.21
C LEU A 88 -11.18 18.35 -7.06
N GLN A 89 -12.40 18.84 -7.24
CA GLN A 89 -13.40 18.83 -6.18
C GLN A 89 -13.78 17.40 -5.76
N ALA A 90 -14.00 16.52 -6.74
CA ALA A 90 -14.31 15.11 -6.48
C ALA A 90 -13.15 14.41 -5.75
N LEU A 91 -11.91 14.65 -6.18
CA LEU A 91 -10.73 14.09 -5.51
C LEU A 91 -10.63 14.57 -4.05
N MET A 92 -10.77 15.87 -3.80
CA MET A 92 -10.69 16.43 -2.44
C MET A 92 -11.78 15.88 -1.51
N GLN A 93 -12.97 15.60 -2.03
CA GLN A 93 -14.05 14.95 -1.26
C GLN A 93 -13.67 13.52 -0.91
N SER A 94 -13.20 12.73 -1.88
CA SER A 94 -12.77 11.35 -1.67
C SER A 94 -11.62 11.26 -0.66
N VAL A 95 -10.64 12.15 -0.74
CA VAL A 95 -9.48 12.14 0.16
C VAL A 95 -9.85 12.63 1.57
N ASN A 96 -10.74 13.61 1.72
CA ASN A 96 -11.25 14.01 3.04
C ASN A 96 -12.05 12.91 3.74
N ALA A 97 -12.79 12.09 2.98
CA ALA A 97 -13.52 10.94 3.53
C ALA A 97 -12.61 9.83 4.09
N LEU A 98 -11.29 9.90 3.80
CA LEU A 98 -10.30 8.99 4.38
C LEU A 98 -9.92 9.37 5.81
N HIS A 99 -10.35 10.54 6.30
CA HIS A 99 -10.06 11.02 7.66
C HIS A 99 -8.57 10.99 8.02
N ALA A 100 -7.72 11.30 7.04
CA ALA A 100 -6.29 11.43 7.27
C ALA A 100 -6.02 12.54 8.29
N LYS A 101 -4.95 12.38 9.07
CA LYS A 101 -4.52 13.37 10.06
C LYS A 101 -4.17 14.70 9.40
N LYS A 102 -3.62 14.64 8.18
CA LYS A 102 -3.28 15.80 7.37
C LYS A 102 -3.37 15.47 5.89
N ILE A 103 -3.74 16.46 5.09
CA ILE A 103 -3.77 16.37 3.63
C ILE A 103 -2.85 17.46 3.07
N ASN A 104 -1.81 17.06 2.36
CA ASN A 104 -0.90 17.94 1.65
C ASN A 104 -1.23 17.92 0.16
N ASN A 105 -1.84 19.00 -0.34
CA ASN A 105 -2.26 19.11 -1.73
C ASN A 105 -1.19 19.89 -2.54
N GLN A 106 -0.38 19.17 -3.31
CA GLN A 106 0.60 19.72 -4.24
C GLN A 106 0.23 19.44 -5.70
N LEU A 107 -1.07 19.51 -6.01
CA LEU A 107 -1.58 19.32 -7.36
C LEU A 107 -1.48 20.60 -8.18
N THR A 108 -1.07 20.46 -9.43
CA THR A 108 -1.12 21.53 -10.42
C THR A 108 -2.44 21.43 -11.17
N ILE A 109 -3.23 22.51 -11.11
CA ILE A 109 -4.52 22.57 -11.82
C ILE A 109 -4.23 22.91 -13.27
N LYS A 110 -4.64 22.03 -14.19
CA LYS A 110 -4.64 22.27 -15.64
C LYS A 110 -6.08 22.47 -16.12
N ASP A 111 -6.29 23.46 -16.98
CA ASP A 111 -7.56 23.69 -17.67
C ASP A 111 -7.78 22.68 -18.83
#